data_AF-V3ZVL1-F1
#
_entry.id   AF-V3ZVL1-F1
#
_cell.length_a   1.000
_cell.length_b   1.000
_cell.length_c   1.000
_cell.angle_alpha   90.00
_cell.angle_beta   90.00
_cell.angle_gamma   90.00
#
_symmetry.space_group_name_H-M   'P 1'
#
loop_
_entity.id
_entity.type
_entity.pdbx_description
1 polymer ?
#
loop_
_entity_poly.entity_id
_entity_poly.type
_entity_poly.pdbx_seq_one_letter_code
_entity_poly.pdbx_strand_id
1 'polypeptide(L)'
;MDVHERIHCLNITRFNLTGGHLENQSVACISCFFPQNCQPDNQCLPGTTGLTCESCDQTVSDAKYFLFGNSCIPCEKIPWTAVTLGLFLLIVLIGFFLQGFTPQYVTKLKIMIHFFQLLISSIHVKTNWPPSVIKFISIIGFGKFTASVVDLRCMVSTTKDKLYIEWLTALCIPTIIIIIGLIINNREEKTLLKLRKHQKDKEKEEMIINSRLKLRRFLYLIVIIYLMPIIICIIRSFSCTSIFDEGMVFRLSSRDIFLYDNTFTCDSIIFQTMNLLLFFYLIACLVFVLFCLIIFPLRQNKWDLLESQENEYGFVYESYKKRSCVWDALPKFRILISLGLTDTLLLHPVYQSIGVCCLTVSYLLLLLLARPYRCFFWKYTSCNNHLILDILCNIGIVLLQTGGLLTSLNLYPSYLDYIIISVICIVIIYWVILMLAVRFEKQSFLLVEISANRVNASQVSVTSESVTNTNYRQVSSSSTDTLELHQTTAKRKVSTRLKSNKVANITRESESFDF
;
A
#
# COMPACT_ATOMS: atom_id res chain seq x y z
N MET A 1 -12.16 34.76 -18.38
CA MET A 1 -11.50 33.47 -18.64
C MET A 1 -12.60 32.45 -18.76
N ASP A 2 -13.23 32.39 -19.93
CA ASP A 2 -14.29 31.45 -20.19
C ASP A 2 -13.62 30.13 -20.56
N VAL A 3 -13.66 29.15 -19.66
CA VAL A 3 -13.64 27.77 -20.11
C VAL A 3 -14.90 27.65 -20.95
N HIS A 4 -14.79 27.88 -22.27
CA HIS A 4 -15.90 27.72 -23.17
C HIS A 4 -16.42 26.29 -22.96
N GLU A 5 -17.56 26.16 -22.29
CA GLU A 5 -18.33 24.92 -22.27
C GLU A 5 -18.48 24.56 -23.75
N ARG A 6 -17.79 23.49 -24.18
CA ARG A 6 -17.98 22.98 -25.53
C ARG A 6 -19.34 22.32 -25.52
N ILE A 7 -20.25 22.93 -26.27
CA ILE A 7 -21.61 22.46 -26.41
C ILE A 7 -21.64 21.54 -27.64
N HIS A 8 -22.10 20.32 -27.44
CA HIS A 8 -22.35 19.36 -28.51
C HIS A 8 -23.83 19.44 -28.90
N CYS A 9 -24.12 19.98 -30.07
CA CYS A 9 -25.48 20.10 -30.57
C CYS A 9 -25.78 18.94 -31.51
N LEU A 10 -26.69 18.06 -31.08
CA LEU A 10 -27.16 16.95 -31.89
C LEU A 10 -28.54 17.29 -32.46
N ASN A 11 -28.73 16.96 -33.74
CA ASN A 11 -30.07 16.87 -34.31
C ASN A 11 -30.75 15.63 -33.73
N ILE A 12 -31.45 15.81 -32.61
CA ILE A 12 -32.25 14.74 -32.02
C ILE A 12 -33.56 14.71 -32.78
N THR A 13 -33.74 13.72 -33.65
CA THR A 13 -35.06 13.33 -34.10
C THR A 13 -35.78 12.71 -32.91
N ARG A 14 -36.62 13.48 -32.22
CA ARG A 14 -37.51 12.93 -31.19
C ARG A 14 -38.45 11.93 -31.85
N PHE A 15 -38.23 10.65 -31.61
CA PHE A 15 -39.25 9.64 -31.85
C PHE A 15 -40.31 9.81 -30.77
N ASN A 16 -41.37 10.56 -31.08
CA ASN A 16 -42.57 10.54 -30.25
C ASN A 16 -43.16 9.12 -30.36
N LEU A 17 -43.00 8.32 -29.30
CA LEU A 17 -43.53 6.96 -29.18
C LEU A 17 -45.08 6.93 -29.21
N THR A 18 -45.72 8.09 -29.18
CA THR A 18 -47.17 8.26 -29.28
C THR A 18 -47.53 8.96 -30.60
N GLY A 19 -47.59 8.20 -31.70
CA GLY A 19 -48.34 8.59 -32.90
C GLY A 19 -47.69 9.63 -33.83
N GLY A 20 -46.88 9.17 -34.76
CA GLY A 20 -47.11 9.41 -36.20
C GLY A 20 -46.92 10.80 -36.81
N HIS A 21 -46.36 11.80 -36.13
CA HIS A 21 -45.90 13.02 -36.78
C HIS A 21 -44.45 13.35 -36.38
N LEU A 22 -43.55 13.37 -37.38
CA LEU A 22 -42.21 13.96 -37.31
C LEU A 22 -42.37 15.48 -37.14
N GLU A 23 -42.60 15.93 -35.90
CA GLU A 23 -42.48 17.34 -35.56
C GLU A 23 -41.01 17.78 -35.70
N ASN A 24 -40.84 19.03 -36.14
CA ASN A 24 -39.56 19.69 -36.46
C ASN A 24 -38.39 19.22 -35.59
N GLN A 25 -37.27 18.91 -36.26
CA GLN A 25 -35.98 18.60 -35.64
C GLN A 25 -35.63 19.69 -34.61
N SER A 26 -35.72 19.35 -33.32
CA SER A 26 -35.23 20.23 -32.28
C SER A 26 -33.75 19.92 -32.08
N VAL A 27 -32.91 20.91 -32.34
CA VAL A 27 -31.48 20.84 -32.02
C VAL A 27 -31.40 20.80 -30.49
N ALA A 28 -30.99 19.66 -29.92
CA ALA A 28 -30.73 19.58 -28.50
C ALA A 28 -29.22 19.72 -28.31
N CYS A 29 -28.84 20.78 -27.63
CA CYS A 29 -27.46 21.08 -27.30
C CYS A 29 -27.17 20.58 -25.90
N ILE A 30 -26.25 19.62 -25.79
CA ILE A 30 -25.83 19.03 -24.52
C ILE A 30 -24.38 19.45 -24.29
N SER A 31 -24.01 19.82 -23.06
CA SER A 31 -22.61 20.06 -22.75
C SER A 31 -21.81 18.77 -22.93
N CYS A 32 -20.60 18.90 -23.46
CA CYS A 32 -19.67 17.79 -23.45
C CYS A 32 -19.29 17.46 -22.01
N PHE A 33 -19.46 16.20 -21.63
CA PHE A 33 -19.08 15.73 -20.30
C PHE A 33 -17.57 15.91 -20.07
N PHE A 34 -16.81 15.62 -21.12
CA PHE A 34 -15.38 15.89 -21.22
C PHE A 34 -15.16 16.90 -22.35
N PRO A 35 -14.98 18.20 -22.04
CA PRO A 35 -14.79 19.22 -23.06
C PRO A 35 -13.66 18.91 -24.04
N GLN A 36 -12.63 18.19 -23.59
CA GLN A 36 -11.50 17.75 -24.41
C GLN A 36 -11.84 16.67 -25.44
N ASN A 37 -12.90 15.89 -25.22
CA ASN A 37 -13.32 14.85 -26.15
C ASN A 37 -14.21 15.41 -27.27
N CYS A 38 -14.62 16.67 -27.20
CA CYS A 38 -15.46 17.28 -28.22
C CYS A 38 -14.67 18.20 -29.14
N GLN A 39 -14.82 18.00 -30.45
CA GLN A 39 -14.24 18.83 -31.49
C GLN A 39 -15.20 19.96 -31.91
N PRO A 40 -14.70 21.02 -32.58
CA PRO A 40 -15.50 22.20 -32.96
C PRO A 40 -16.72 21.94 -33.88
N ASP A 41 -16.91 20.73 -34.40
CA ASP A 41 -17.93 20.42 -35.42
C ASP A 41 -19.00 19.41 -34.94
N ASN A 42 -19.31 19.38 -33.64
CA ASN A 42 -20.17 18.36 -33.03
C ASN A 42 -19.69 16.93 -33.36
N GLN A 43 -18.37 16.75 -33.34
CA GLN A 43 -17.74 15.45 -33.50
C GLN A 43 -17.01 15.08 -32.22
N CYS A 44 -17.08 13.80 -31.88
CA CYS A 44 -16.27 13.23 -30.83
C CYS A 44 -14.83 13.02 -31.33
N LEU A 45 -13.86 13.20 -30.43
CA LEU A 45 -12.46 12.91 -30.68
C LEU A 45 -12.32 11.43 -31.09
N PRO A 46 -11.40 11.08 -32.01
CA PRO A 46 -11.22 9.69 -32.42
C PRO A 46 -11.08 8.73 -31.23
N GLY A 47 -11.89 7.67 -31.23
CA GLY A 47 -11.93 6.69 -30.15
C GLY A 47 -12.89 7.01 -29.00
N THR A 48 -13.65 8.11 -29.09
CA THR A 48 -14.75 8.44 -28.18
C THR A 48 -16.10 8.38 -28.91
N THR A 49 -17.15 7.96 -28.21
CA THR A 49 -18.53 7.81 -28.69
C THR A 49 -19.52 8.21 -27.60
N GLY A 50 -20.81 8.22 -27.93
CA GLY A 50 -21.88 8.64 -27.03
C GLY A 50 -22.38 10.04 -27.36
N LEU A 51 -23.49 10.44 -26.73
CA LEU A 51 -24.12 11.74 -26.98
C LEU A 51 -23.27 12.91 -26.45
N THR A 52 -22.42 12.64 -25.45
CA THR A 52 -21.53 13.62 -24.80
C THR A 52 -20.05 13.25 -24.93
N CYS A 53 -19.71 12.35 -25.86
CA CYS A 53 -18.36 11.80 -26.08
C CYS A 53 -17.71 11.21 -24.81
N GLU A 54 -18.55 10.61 -23.96
CA GLU A 54 -18.18 10.04 -22.66
C GLU A 54 -17.71 8.59 -22.74
N SER A 55 -18.14 7.85 -23.76
CA SER A 55 -17.83 6.44 -23.96
C SER A 55 -16.62 6.28 -24.86
N CYS A 56 -15.88 5.19 -24.71
CA CYS A 56 -14.81 4.85 -25.66
C CYS A 56 -15.35 3.97 -26.77
N ASP A 57 -14.96 4.27 -28.01
CA ASP A 57 -15.36 3.49 -29.17
C ASP A 57 -14.71 2.10 -29.14
N GLN A 58 -15.55 1.07 -29.06
CA GLN A 58 -15.13 -0.33 -29.13
C GLN A 58 -15.40 -0.95 -30.51
N THR A 59 -16.04 -0.21 -31.43
CA THR A 59 -16.55 -0.71 -32.70
C THR A 59 -15.59 -0.51 -33.87
N VAL A 60 -14.64 0.43 -33.76
CA VAL A 60 -13.63 0.67 -34.82
C VAL A 60 -12.76 -0.57 -34.99
N SER A 61 -12.79 -1.16 -36.19
CA SER A 61 -12.12 -2.42 -36.54
C SER A 61 -10.62 -2.40 -36.30
N ASP A 62 -9.99 -1.22 -36.46
CA ASP A 62 -8.53 -1.11 -36.53
C ASP A 62 -7.89 -0.74 -35.19
N ALA A 63 -8.65 -0.14 -34.27
CA ALA A 63 -8.18 0.22 -32.93
C ALA A 63 -9.36 0.21 -31.94
N LYS A 64 -9.33 -0.73 -31.00
CA LYS A 64 -10.22 -0.69 -29.83
C LYS A 64 -9.72 0.38 -28.88
N TYR A 65 -10.62 1.10 -28.22
CA TYR A 65 -10.25 2.07 -27.18
C TYR A 65 -10.76 1.63 -25.80
N PHE A 66 -10.03 2.00 -24.76
CA PHE A 66 -10.45 1.78 -23.38
C PHE A 66 -10.33 3.07 -22.56
N LEU A 67 -11.19 3.20 -21.55
CA LEU A 67 -11.23 4.38 -20.69
C LEU A 67 -10.14 4.29 -19.61
N PHE A 68 -9.24 5.27 -19.59
CA PHE A 68 -8.23 5.43 -18.55
C PHE A 68 -8.28 6.84 -17.95
N GLY A 69 -8.78 6.94 -16.73
CA GLY A 69 -9.13 8.25 -16.17
C GLY A 69 -10.27 8.86 -16.99
N ASN A 70 -10.00 10.01 -17.59
CA ASN A 70 -10.96 10.79 -18.39
C ASN A 70 -10.61 10.79 -19.89
N SER A 71 -9.81 9.83 -20.34
CA SER A 71 -9.34 9.75 -21.72
C SER A 71 -9.48 8.34 -22.26
N CYS A 72 -9.88 8.24 -23.53
CA CYS A 72 -9.91 7.00 -24.27
C CYS A 72 -8.54 6.75 -24.89
N ILE A 73 -7.89 5.67 -24.46
CA ILE A 73 -6.56 5.28 -24.95
C ILE A 73 -6.75 4.13 -25.95
N PRO A 74 -6.07 4.17 -27.12
CA PRO A 74 -6.09 3.04 -28.04
C PRO A 74 -5.41 1.83 -27.39
N CYS A 75 -6.03 0.67 -27.54
CA CYS A 75 -5.46 -0.61 -27.17
C CYS A 75 -4.17 -0.86 -27.96
N GLU A 76 -3.04 -0.84 -27.28
CA GLU A 76 -1.78 -1.18 -27.92
C GLU A 76 -1.72 -2.68 -28.23
N LYS A 77 -1.05 -3.06 -29.33
CA LYS A 77 -0.85 -4.47 -29.71
C LYS A 77 -0.11 -5.25 -28.62
N ILE A 78 0.78 -4.57 -27.91
CA ILE A 78 1.54 -5.12 -26.79
C ILE A 78 0.97 -4.54 -25.50
N PRO A 79 0.49 -5.37 -24.55
CA PRO A 79 -0.01 -4.90 -23.27
C PRO A 79 1.16 -4.48 -22.37
N TRP A 80 1.73 -3.30 -22.59
CA TRP A 80 2.88 -2.81 -21.82
C TRP A 80 2.62 -2.79 -20.32
N THR A 81 1.39 -2.55 -19.90
CA THR A 81 0.92 -2.69 -18.51
C THR A 81 1.22 -4.08 -17.92
N ALA A 82 0.98 -5.14 -18.68
CA ALA A 82 1.26 -6.51 -18.26
C ALA A 82 2.77 -6.79 -18.24
N VAL A 83 3.52 -6.24 -19.20
CA VAL A 83 4.98 -6.36 -19.25
C VAL A 83 5.62 -5.66 -18.05
N THR A 84 5.22 -4.42 -17.74
CA THR A 84 5.74 -3.67 -16.59
C THR A 84 5.32 -4.29 -15.27
N LEU A 85 4.09 -4.80 -15.15
CA LEU A 85 3.66 -5.59 -14.00
C LEU A 85 4.52 -6.84 -13.83
N GLY A 86 4.76 -7.60 -14.91
CA GLY A 86 5.59 -8.79 -14.89
C GLY A 86 7.02 -8.48 -14.42
N LEU A 87 7.61 -7.40 -14.93
CA LEU A 87 8.92 -6.92 -14.49
C LEU A 87 8.91 -6.49 -13.01
N PHE A 88 7.89 -5.76 -12.58
CA PHE A 88 7.73 -5.35 -11.18
C PHE A 88 7.63 -6.57 -10.25
N LEU A 89 6.79 -7.55 -10.60
CA LEU A 89 6.64 -8.80 -9.85
C LEU A 89 7.94 -9.60 -9.83
N LEU A 90 8.68 -9.64 -10.94
CA LEU A 90 9.98 -10.29 -11.01
C LEU A 90 10.99 -9.63 -10.06
N ILE A 91 11.08 -8.30 -10.04
CA ILE A 91 11.93 -7.56 -9.09
C ILE A 91 11.53 -7.88 -7.65
N VAL A 92 10.22 -7.91 -7.36
CA VAL A 92 9.71 -8.25 -6.03
C VAL A 92 10.02 -9.70 -5.65
N LEU A 93 9.98 -10.62 -6.61
CA LEU A 93 10.27 -12.03 -6.38
C LEU A 93 11.77 -12.25 -6.15
N ILE A 94 12.63 -11.63 -6.96
CA ILE A 94 14.08 -11.65 -6.79
C ILE A 94 14.45 -11.06 -5.43
N GLY A 95 13.91 -9.89 -5.09
CA GLY A 95 14.11 -9.27 -3.77
C GLY A 95 13.68 -10.19 -2.63
N PHE A 96 12.53 -10.86 -2.76
CA PHE A 96 12.04 -11.84 -1.79
C PHE A 96 13.01 -13.02 -1.61
N PHE A 97 13.49 -13.63 -2.70
CA PHE A 97 14.41 -14.76 -2.61
C PHE A 97 15.79 -14.37 -2.07
N LEU A 98 16.31 -13.21 -2.45
CA LEU A 98 17.64 -12.76 -2.04
C LEU A 98 17.70 -12.32 -0.57
N GLN A 99 16.62 -11.73 -0.06
CA GLN A 99 16.65 -11.04 1.24
C GLN A 99 15.76 -11.69 2.29
N GLY A 100 14.80 -12.50 1.85
CA GLY A 100 13.67 -12.91 2.67
C GLY A 100 12.69 -11.77 2.92
N PHE A 101 11.54 -12.10 3.49
CA PHE A 101 10.47 -11.14 3.78
C PHE A 101 10.73 -10.32 5.06
N THR A 102 11.82 -9.55 5.05
CA THR A 102 12.22 -8.69 6.17
C THR A 102 11.28 -7.48 6.31
N PRO A 103 11.16 -6.87 7.51
CA PRO A 103 10.32 -5.68 7.69
C PRO A 103 10.73 -4.50 6.80
N GLN A 104 12.04 -4.30 6.59
CA GLN A 104 12.58 -3.24 5.75
C GLN A 104 12.14 -3.40 4.30
N TYR A 105 12.22 -4.63 3.79
CA TYR A 105 11.75 -4.98 2.45
C TYR A 105 10.27 -4.68 2.27
N VAL A 106 9.44 -5.16 3.19
CA VAL A 106 7.98 -4.95 3.17
C VAL A 106 7.63 -3.47 3.26
N THR A 107 8.36 -2.68 4.04
CA THR A 107 8.14 -1.24 4.17
C THR A 107 8.47 -0.50 2.86
N LYS A 108 9.61 -0.81 2.22
CA LYS A 108 9.98 -0.24 0.90
C LYS A 108 8.94 -0.60 -0.16
N LEU A 109 8.49 -1.84 -0.18
CA LEU A 109 7.46 -2.30 -1.12
C LEU A 109 6.11 -1.62 -0.87
N LYS A 110 5.69 -1.48 0.39
CA LYS A 110 4.48 -0.76 0.79
C LYS A 110 4.49 0.69 0.30
N ILE A 111 5.58 1.43 0.55
CA ILE A 111 5.72 2.82 0.11
C ILE A 111 5.53 2.92 -1.40
N MET A 112 6.13 2.00 -2.15
CA MET A 112 6.02 1.99 -3.61
C MET A 112 4.61 1.65 -4.11
N ILE A 113 3.93 0.69 -3.48
CA ILE A 113 2.53 0.37 -3.81
C ILE A 113 1.65 1.60 -3.57
N HIS A 114 1.80 2.29 -2.43
CA HIS A 114 1.05 3.51 -2.16
C HIS A 114 1.35 4.63 -3.16
N PHE A 115 2.61 4.78 -3.57
CA PHE A 115 3.00 5.74 -4.60
C PHE A 115 2.27 5.45 -5.92
N PHE A 116 2.28 4.21 -6.40
CA PHE A 116 1.56 3.86 -7.63
C PHE A 116 0.03 4.07 -7.50
N GLN A 117 -0.56 3.68 -6.37
CA GLN A 117 -1.99 3.89 -6.10
C GLN A 117 -2.37 5.38 -6.15
N LEU A 118 -1.56 6.25 -5.55
CA LEU A 118 -1.78 7.71 -5.56
C LEU A 118 -1.54 8.33 -6.93
N LEU A 119 -0.56 7.83 -7.66
CA LEU A 119 -0.25 8.28 -9.01
C LEU A 119 -1.43 8.03 -9.94
N ILE A 120 -2.04 6.84 -9.85
CA ILE A 120 -3.26 6.52 -10.58
C ILE A 120 -4.44 7.35 -10.09
N SER A 121 -4.64 7.46 -8.77
CA SER A 121 -5.71 8.27 -8.19
C SER A 121 -5.63 9.73 -8.65
N SER A 122 -4.44 10.26 -8.90
CA SER A 122 -4.25 11.63 -9.36
C SER A 122 -4.74 11.82 -10.81
N ILE A 123 -4.64 10.80 -11.66
CA ILE A 123 -5.18 10.88 -13.04
C ILE A 123 -6.71 10.88 -13.06
N HIS A 124 -7.37 10.36 -12.03
CA HIS A 124 -8.82 10.39 -11.94
C HIS A 124 -9.40 11.81 -11.77
N VAL A 125 -8.57 12.80 -11.41
CA VAL A 125 -8.97 14.21 -11.42
C VAL A 125 -9.42 14.61 -12.83
N LYS A 126 -10.58 15.27 -12.94
CA LYS A 126 -11.27 15.66 -14.19
C LYS A 126 -10.58 16.78 -14.96
N THR A 127 -9.30 16.61 -15.26
CA THR A 127 -8.46 17.58 -15.98
C THR A 127 -7.95 17.04 -17.31
N ASN A 128 -7.63 17.94 -18.23
CA ASN A 128 -7.10 17.62 -19.55
C ASN A 128 -5.63 17.23 -19.48
N TRP A 129 -5.34 16.06 -18.90
CA TRP A 129 -3.96 15.62 -18.74
C TRP A 129 -3.22 15.59 -20.09
N PRO A 130 -1.95 16.05 -20.12
CA PRO A 130 -1.15 15.95 -21.33
C PRO A 130 -1.05 14.49 -21.81
N PRO A 131 -1.17 14.22 -23.13
CA PRO A 131 -1.15 12.86 -23.66
C PRO A 131 0.11 12.07 -23.27
N SER A 132 1.26 12.75 -23.19
CA SER A 132 2.53 12.17 -22.75
C SER A 132 2.45 11.60 -21.34
N VAL A 133 1.87 12.35 -20.41
CA VAL A 133 1.70 11.95 -19.01
C VAL A 133 0.71 10.79 -18.90
N ILE A 134 -0.43 10.87 -19.59
CA ILE A 134 -1.42 9.79 -19.62
C ILE A 134 -0.79 8.50 -20.14
N LYS A 135 -0.09 8.56 -21.27
CA LYS A 135 0.55 7.40 -21.89
C LYS A 135 1.64 6.80 -21.00
N PHE A 136 2.46 7.63 -20.36
CA PHE A 136 3.47 7.14 -19.45
C PHE A 136 2.85 6.46 -18.23
N ILE A 137 1.83 7.08 -17.63
CA ILE A 137 1.16 6.53 -16.46
C ILE A 137 0.32 5.30 -16.80
N SER A 138 -0.27 5.22 -18.00
CA SER A 138 -0.95 4.00 -18.42
C SER A 138 0.01 2.83 -18.49
N ILE A 139 1.25 3.02 -18.97
CA ILE A 139 2.30 1.96 -18.99
C ILE A 139 2.64 1.47 -17.57
N ILE A 140 2.69 2.35 -16.57
CA ILE A 140 2.91 1.99 -15.15
C ILE A 140 1.59 1.79 -14.37
N GLY A 141 0.46 1.72 -15.08
CA GLY A 141 -0.89 1.69 -14.52
C GLY A 141 -1.23 0.40 -13.76
N PHE A 142 -0.27 -0.52 -13.63
CA PHE A 142 -0.44 -1.75 -12.87
C PHE A 142 -0.71 -1.53 -11.38
N GLY A 143 -0.40 -0.35 -10.86
CA GLY A 143 -0.80 0.07 -9.51
C GLY A 143 -2.30 0.05 -9.24
N LYS A 144 -3.16 -0.10 -10.27
CA LYS A 144 -4.60 -0.30 -10.08
C LYS A 144 -4.88 -1.64 -9.41
N PHE A 145 -4.02 -2.64 -9.58
CA PHE A 145 -4.16 -4.03 -9.12
C PHE A 145 -5.56 -4.68 -9.33
N THR A 146 -6.31 -4.19 -10.30
CA THR A 146 -7.63 -4.69 -10.72
C THR A 146 -7.49 -5.57 -11.96
N ALA A 147 -8.54 -6.32 -12.33
CA ALA A 147 -8.63 -6.94 -13.66
C ALA A 147 -8.59 -5.91 -14.82
N SER A 148 -8.69 -4.61 -14.54
CA SER A 148 -8.44 -3.54 -15.51
C SER A 148 -6.95 -3.18 -15.68
N VAL A 149 -6.02 -3.81 -14.95
CA VAL A 149 -4.56 -3.60 -15.05
C VAL A 149 -3.95 -4.25 -16.28
N VAL A 150 -4.23 -5.54 -16.47
CA VAL A 150 -4.02 -6.16 -17.77
C VAL A 150 -5.19 -5.62 -18.57
N ASP A 151 -4.97 -5.03 -19.73
CA ASP A 151 -6.05 -4.56 -20.61
C ASP A 151 -6.89 -5.74 -21.14
N LEU A 152 -7.49 -6.50 -20.23
CA LEU A 152 -8.50 -7.53 -20.44
C LEU A 152 -9.69 -6.91 -21.18
N ARG A 153 -9.89 -5.58 -21.08
CA ARG A 153 -10.86 -4.85 -21.91
C ARG A 153 -10.51 -4.89 -23.40
N CYS A 154 -9.22 -4.87 -23.72
CA CYS A 154 -8.72 -4.98 -25.09
C CYS A 154 -8.66 -6.45 -25.56
N MET A 155 -8.40 -7.39 -24.65
CA MET A 155 -8.31 -8.82 -24.98
C MET A 155 -9.66 -9.57 -25.02
N VAL A 156 -10.60 -9.21 -24.13
CA VAL A 156 -11.91 -9.87 -23.98
C VAL A 156 -13.00 -8.91 -24.46
N SER A 157 -13.77 -9.31 -25.48
CA SER A 157 -14.78 -8.47 -26.13
C SER A 157 -16.10 -8.37 -25.35
N THR A 158 -16.41 -9.29 -24.44
CA THR A 158 -17.74 -9.34 -23.80
C THR A 158 -17.88 -8.21 -22.78
N THR A 159 -18.75 -7.24 -23.04
CA THR A 159 -18.94 -6.06 -22.19
C THR A 159 -19.52 -6.44 -20.82
N LYS A 160 -20.53 -7.33 -20.79
CA LYS A 160 -21.29 -7.64 -19.57
C LYS A 160 -20.47 -8.34 -18.48
N ASP A 161 -19.55 -9.22 -18.84
CA ASP A 161 -18.77 -10.00 -17.85
C ASP A 161 -17.61 -9.22 -17.24
N LYS A 162 -17.20 -8.11 -17.87
CA LYS A 162 -16.01 -7.32 -17.46
C LYS A 162 -16.13 -6.77 -16.04
N LEU A 163 -17.27 -6.16 -15.73
CA LEU A 163 -17.52 -5.58 -14.42
C LEU A 163 -17.53 -6.69 -13.36
N TYR A 164 -18.23 -7.78 -13.62
CA TYR A 164 -18.28 -8.93 -12.71
C TYR A 164 -16.90 -9.54 -12.47
N ILE A 165 -16.05 -9.67 -13.50
CA ILE A 165 -14.68 -10.16 -13.35
C ILE A 165 -13.83 -9.18 -12.53
N GLU A 166 -13.95 -7.88 -12.76
CA GLU A 166 -13.24 -6.85 -11.98
C GLU A 166 -13.64 -6.90 -10.50
N TRP A 167 -14.93 -7.12 -10.22
CA TRP A 167 -15.45 -7.26 -8.86
C TRP A 167 -15.03 -8.56 -8.19
N LEU A 168 -15.18 -9.68 -8.91
CA LEU A 168 -14.83 -11.00 -8.42
C LEU A 168 -13.34 -11.06 -8.10
N THR A 169 -12.49 -10.49 -8.95
CA THR A 169 -11.03 -10.46 -8.70
C THR A 169 -10.67 -9.53 -7.54
N ALA A 170 -11.30 -8.35 -7.43
CA ALA A 170 -11.07 -7.41 -6.34
C ALA A 170 -11.51 -7.96 -4.97
N LEU A 171 -12.53 -8.82 -4.92
CA LEU A 171 -13.08 -9.38 -3.67
C LEU A 171 -12.59 -10.80 -3.36
N CYS A 172 -12.69 -11.73 -4.31
CA CYS A 172 -12.40 -13.14 -4.05
C CYS A 172 -10.92 -13.37 -3.78
N ILE A 173 -10.01 -12.71 -4.50
CA ILE A 173 -8.57 -12.91 -4.30
C ILE A 173 -8.14 -12.56 -2.87
N PRO A 174 -8.39 -11.33 -2.35
CA PRO A 174 -8.01 -11.02 -0.98
C PRO A 174 -8.76 -11.89 0.05
N THR A 175 -10.03 -12.22 -0.19
CA THR A 175 -10.81 -13.06 0.72
C THR A 175 -10.25 -14.49 0.81
N ILE A 176 -9.95 -15.12 -0.32
CA ILE A 176 -9.32 -16.45 -0.39
C ILE A 176 -7.97 -16.43 0.31
N ILE A 177 -7.14 -15.41 0.04
CA ILE A 177 -5.82 -15.28 0.65
C ILE A 177 -5.93 -15.11 2.17
N ILE A 178 -6.87 -14.29 2.66
CA ILE A 178 -7.13 -14.12 4.09
C ILE A 178 -7.59 -15.44 4.73
N ILE A 179 -8.53 -16.15 4.12
CA ILE A 179 -9.04 -17.43 4.64
C ILE A 179 -7.90 -18.46 4.72
N ILE A 180 -7.13 -18.62 3.64
CA ILE A 180 -5.96 -19.51 3.63
C ILE A 180 -4.96 -19.09 4.71
N GLY A 181 -4.70 -17.80 4.83
CA GLY A 181 -3.84 -17.23 5.86
C GLY A 181 -4.30 -17.55 7.29
N LEU A 182 -5.60 -17.44 7.56
CA LEU A 182 -6.20 -17.79 8.85
C LEU A 182 -6.10 -19.29 9.13
N ILE A 183 -6.34 -20.14 8.12
CA ILE A 183 -6.21 -21.60 8.26
C ILE A 183 -4.76 -21.97 8.60
N ILE A 184 -3.78 -21.42 7.89
CA ILE A 184 -2.36 -21.66 8.15
C ILE A 184 -1.99 -21.16 9.55
N ASN A 185 -2.40 -19.93 9.90
CA ASN A 185 -2.12 -19.35 11.21
C ASN A 185 -2.70 -20.17 12.36
N ASN A 186 -3.93 -20.68 12.21
CA ASN A 186 -4.58 -21.56 13.20
C ASN A 186 -3.89 -22.92 13.32
N ARG A 187 -3.42 -23.49 12.19
CA ARG A 187 -2.66 -24.74 12.18
C ARG A 187 -1.30 -24.58 12.87
N GLU A 188 -0.60 -23.49 12.59
CA GLU A 188 0.68 -23.17 13.22
C GLU A 188 0.51 -22.93 14.73
N GLU A 189 -0.58 -22.30 15.16
CA GLU A 189 -0.89 -22.11 16.58
C GLU A 189 -1.08 -23.41 17.34
N LYS A 190 -1.87 -24.33 16.78
CA LYS A 190 -2.06 -25.66 17.37
C LYS A 190 -0.74 -26.42 17.46
N THR A 191 0.11 -26.31 16.44
CA THR A 191 1.45 -26.92 16.44
C THR A 191 2.34 -26.33 17.53
N LEU A 192 2.32 -25.00 17.67
CA LEU A 192 3.12 -24.27 18.67
C LEU A 192 2.68 -24.59 20.10
N LEU A 193 1.37 -24.70 20.36
CA LEU A 193 0.83 -25.15 21.65
C LEU A 193 1.26 -26.58 22.00
N LYS A 194 1.31 -27.49 21.01
CA LYS A 194 1.81 -28.85 21.20
C LYS A 194 3.31 -28.87 21.51
N LEU A 195 4.11 -28.08 20.79
CA LEU A 195 5.56 -27.99 21.02
C LEU A 195 5.89 -27.44 22.41
N ARG A 196 5.19 -26.38 22.85
CA ARG A 196 5.35 -25.81 24.20
C ARG A 196 5.04 -26.82 25.31
N LYS A 197 3.98 -27.62 25.13
CA LYS A 197 3.63 -28.69 26.08
C LYS A 197 4.72 -29.76 26.20
N HIS A 198 5.48 -30.01 25.14
CA HIS A 198 6.48 -31.05 25.11
C HIS A 198 7.91 -30.56 25.39
N GLN A 199 8.15 -29.26 25.57
CA GLN A 199 9.46 -28.64 25.87
C GLN A 199 10.62 -29.10 24.94
N LYS A 200 10.32 -29.65 23.76
CA LYS A 200 11.26 -30.56 23.09
C LYS A 200 12.16 -29.93 22.03
N ASP A 201 11.82 -28.78 21.43
CA ASP A 201 12.62 -28.21 20.32
C ASP A 201 12.47 -26.68 20.21
N LYS A 202 13.40 -25.91 20.79
CA LYS A 202 13.41 -24.42 20.68
C LYS A 202 13.58 -23.95 19.22
N GLU A 203 14.41 -24.63 18.44
CA GLU A 203 14.68 -24.28 17.03
C GLU A 203 13.42 -24.40 16.16
N LYS A 204 12.60 -25.44 16.38
CA LYS A 204 11.32 -25.60 15.66
C LYS A 204 10.31 -24.53 16.06
N GLU A 205 10.27 -24.14 17.34
CA GLU A 205 9.42 -23.03 17.79
C GLU A 205 9.80 -21.73 17.09
N GLU A 206 11.09 -21.40 17.03
CA GLU A 206 11.58 -20.19 16.36
C GLU A 206 11.27 -20.21 14.85
N MET A 207 11.45 -21.36 14.17
CA MET A 207 11.11 -21.52 12.76
C MET A 207 9.62 -21.26 12.50
N ILE A 208 8.73 -21.79 13.35
CA ILE A 208 7.28 -21.59 13.23
C ILE A 208 6.90 -20.13 13.50
N ILE A 209 7.49 -19.50 14.51
CA ILE A 209 7.27 -18.07 14.79
C ILE A 209 7.68 -17.22 13.59
N ASN A 210 8.86 -17.49 13.02
CA ASN A 210 9.35 -16.79 11.84
C ASN A 210 8.46 -17.02 10.61
N SER A 211 7.93 -18.24 10.42
CA SER A 211 6.93 -18.54 9.37
C SER A 211 5.66 -17.69 9.56
N ARG A 212 5.09 -17.67 10.76
CA ARG A 212 3.90 -16.87 11.12
C ARG A 212 4.11 -15.39 10.81
N LEU A 213 5.27 -14.85 11.17
CA LEU A 213 5.60 -13.45 10.92
C LEU A 213 5.67 -13.14 9.41
N LYS A 214 6.30 -14.02 8.61
CA LYS A 214 6.34 -13.87 7.15
C LYS A 214 4.94 -13.92 6.54
N LEU A 215 4.12 -14.89 6.95
CA LEU A 215 2.74 -15.02 6.49
C LEU A 215 1.92 -13.77 6.81
N ARG A 216 1.97 -13.27 8.05
CA ARG A 216 1.23 -12.08 8.47
C ARG A 216 1.61 -10.84 7.66
N ARG A 217 2.91 -10.63 7.44
CA ARG A 217 3.37 -9.51 6.61
C ARG A 217 2.87 -9.66 5.17
N PHE A 218 2.85 -10.89 4.64
CA PHE A 218 2.37 -11.16 3.29
C PHE A 218 0.88 -10.86 3.16
N LEU A 219 0.06 -11.34 4.11
CA LEU A 219 -1.38 -11.02 4.18
C LEU A 219 -1.61 -9.51 4.27
N TYR A 220 -0.84 -8.81 5.09
CA TYR A 220 -0.91 -7.35 5.21
C TYR A 220 -0.61 -6.64 3.87
N LEU A 221 0.43 -7.09 3.16
CA LEU A 221 0.77 -6.55 1.84
C LEU A 221 -0.37 -6.75 0.83
N ILE A 222 -0.97 -7.95 0.79
CA ILE A 222 -2.11 -8.24 -0.07
C ILE A 222 -3.28 -7.32 0.24
N VAL A 223 -3.60 -7.09 1.52
CA VAL A 223 -4.67 -6.15 1.90
C VAL A 223 -4.36 -4.74 1.39
N ILE A 224 -3.12 -4.26 1.46
CA ILE A 224 -2.74 -2.94 0.93
C ILE A 224 -2.91 -2.88 -0.59
N ILE A 225 -2.45 -3.90 -1.31
CA ILE A 225 -2.53 -4.00 -2.77
C ILE A 225 -3.98 -3.91 -3.23
N TYR A 226 -4.88 -4.67 -2.59
CA TYR A 226 -6.28 -4.78 -3.01
C TYR A 226 -7.18 -3.65 -2.51
N LEU A 227 -6.74 -2.85 -1.53
CA LEU A 227 -7.58 -1.80 -0.95
C LEU A 227 -8.07 -0.78 -1.98
N MET A 228 -7.20 -0.32 -2.88
CA MET A 228 -7.58 0.64 -3.93
C MET A 228 -8.60 0.05 -4.93
N PRO A 229 -8.38 -1.15 -5.53
CA PRO A 229 -9.40 -1.86 -6.31
C PRO A 229 -10.78 -1.87 -5.65
N ILE A 230 -10.81 -2.25 -4.38
CA ILE A 230 -12.04 -2.37 -3.61
C ILE A 230 -12.72 -1.01 -3.51
N ILE A 231 -11.99 0.04 -3.10
CA ILE A 231 -12.53 1.41 -2.99
C ILE A 231 -13.11 1.89 -4.33
N ILE A 232 -12.39 1.68 -5.44
CA ILE A 232 -12.86 2.09 -6.78
C ILE A 232 -14.14 1.35 -7.16
N CYS A 233 -14.20 0.04 -6.95
CA CYS A 233 -15.42 -0.72 -7.21
C CYS A 233 -16.61 -0.19 -6.40
N ILE A 234 -16.37 0.28 -5.16
CA ILE A 234 -17.42 0.80 -4.27
C ILE A 234 -17.92 2.14 -4.77
N ILE A 235 -17.02 3.05 -5.08
CA ILE A 235 -17.40 4.37 -5.60
C ILE A 235 -18.20 4.19 -6.90
N ARG A 236 -17.76 3.28 -7.78
CA ARG A 236 -18.52 2.89 -8.98
C ARG A 236 -19.91 2.37 -8.67
N SER A 237 -20.01 1.50 -7.67
CA SER A 237 -21.27 0.90 -7.23
C SER A 237 -22.30 1.95 -6.80
N PHE A 238 -21.86 2.95 -6.02
CA PHE A 238 -22.73 4.04 -5.56
C PHE A 238 -23.15 4.98 -6.69
N SER A 239 -22.25 5.24 -7.63
CA SER A 239 -22.52 6.14 -8.76
C SER A 239 -23.65 5.63 -9.66
N CYS A 240 -23.92 4.33 -9.63
CA CYS A 240 -25.02 3.71 -10.37
C CYS A 240 -26.37 3.74 -9.62
N THR A 241 -26.46 4.21 -8.37
CA THR A 241 -27.71 4.16 -7.59
C THR A 241 -28.62 5.38 -7.76
N SER A 242 -28.19 6.43 -8.46
CA SER A 242 -29.06 7.58 -8.76
C SER A 242 -29.98 7.23 -9.93
N ILE A 243 -31.15 6.68 -9.59
CA ILE A 243 -32.32 6.65 -10.46
C ILE A 243 -32.70 8.12 -10.72
N PHE A 244 -32.14 8.72 -11.77
CA PHE A 244 -32.70 9.95 -12.30
C PHE A 244 -33.83 9.54 -13.22
N ASP A 245 -35.06 9.98 -12.90
CA ASP A 245 -36.20 9.88 -13.80
C ASP A 245 -35.77 10.28 -15.21
N GLU A 246 -36.12 9.49 -16.23
CA GLU A 246 -35.77 9.75 -17.64
C GLU A 246 -36.18 11.16 -18.10
N GLY A 247 -37.17 11.77 -17.43
CA GLY A 247 -37.60 13.16 -17.65
C GLY A 247 -36.72 14.27 -17.03
N MET A 248 -35.84 13.95 -16.07
CA MET A 248 -34.94 14.91 -15.42
C MET A 248 -33.58 15.04 -16.13
N VAL A 249 -33.19 14.07 -16.95
CA VAL A 249 -31.91 14.05 -17.69
C VAL A 249 -31.74 15.27 -18.61
N PHE A 250 -32.83 15.88 -19.08
CA PHE A 250 -32.80 17.07 -19.94
C PHE A 250 -32.94 18.41 -19.20
N ARG A 251 -33.32 18.42 -17.92
CA ARG A 251 -33.55 19.67 -17.15
C ARG A 251 -32.47 19.98 -16.13
N LEU A 252 -31.69 19.00 -15.69
CA LEU A 252 -30.48 19.29 -14.93
C LEU A 252 -29.39 19.73 -15.91
N SER A 253 -29.05 21.02 -15.83
CA SER A 253 -27.85 21.62 -16.40
C SER A 253 -26.66 20.67 -16.26
N SER A 254 -26.35 19.91 -17.32
CA SER A 254 -25.01 19.75 -17.93
C SER A 254 -23.84 19.22 -17.05
N ARG A 255 -24.03 19.08 -15.73
CA ARG A 255 -22.99 18.90 -14.72
C ARG A 255 -23.19 17.66 -13.83
N ASP A 256 -24.37 17.02 -13.88
CA ASP A 256 -24.79 16.02 -12.88
C ASP A 256 -24.84 14.56 -13.40
N ILE A 257 -24.28 14.29 -14.58
CA ILE A 257 -24.27 12.93 -15.16
C ILE A 257 -23.05 12.17 -14.60
N PHE A 258 -23.27 11.02 -13.96
CA PHE A 258 -22.18 10.23 -13.39
C PHE A 258 -21.27 9.63 -14.49
N LEU A 259 -19.98 9.54 -14.16
CA LEU A 259 -18.82 9.12 -14.97
C LEU A 259 -18.85 7.70 -15.57
N TYR A 260 -19.92 6.95 -15.36
CA TYR A 260 -19.92 5.52 -15.62
C TYR A 260 -20.88 5.15 -16.73
N ASP A 261 -20.40 4.24 -17.56
CA ASP A 261 -21.07 3.63 -18.69
C ASP A 261 -22.45 3.08 -18.25
N ASN A 262 -23.49 3.91 -18.37
CA ASN A 262 -24.88 3.60 -18.00
C ASN A 262 -25.49 2.50 -18.87
N THR A 263 -24.70 1.89 -19.77
CA THR A 263 -25.12 0.72 -20.56
C THR A 263 -25.40 -0.51 -19.68
N PHE A 264 -24.92 -0.52 -18.42
CA PHE A 264 -25.38 -1.46 -17.42
C PHE A 264 -26.63 -0.92 -16.74
N THR A 265 -27.76 -1.63 -16.88
CA THR A 265 -28.96 -1.31 -16.13
C THR A 265 -28.68 -1.46 -14.64
N CYS A 266 -28.55 -0.31 -13.97
CA CYS A 266 -28.45 -0.18 -12.52
C CYS A 266 -29.62 -0.86 -11.78
N ASP A 267 -30.69 -1.16 -12.51
CA ASP A 267 -31.89 -1.84 -12.04
C ASP A 267 -31.73 -3.36 -11.91
N SER A 268 -30.64 -3.96 -12.37
CA SER A 268 -30.46 -5.41 -12.18
C SER A 268 -30.28 -5.73 -10.69
N ILE A 269 -31.14 -6.63 -10.16
CA ILE A 269 -31.10 -7.09 -8.76
C ILE A 269 -29.70 -7.58 -8.36
N ILE A 270 -28.99 -8.21 -9.30
CA ILE A 270 -27.63 -8.69 -9.12
C ILE A 270 -26.67 -7.53 -8.82
N PHE A 271 -26.77 -6.42 -9.56
CA PHE A 271 -25.94 -5.24 -9.36
C PHE A 271 -26.21 -4.60 -8.00
N GLN A 272 -27.48 -4.41 -7.61
CA GLN A 272 -27.84 -3.86 -6.29
C GLN A 272 -27.36 -4.75 -5.13
N THR A 273 -27.48 -6.07 -5.26
CA THR A 273 -27.01 -7.03 -4.25
C THR A 273 -25.49 -6.97 -4.11
N MET A 274 -24.77 -6.89 -5.24
CA MET A 274 -23.33 -6.75 -5.26
C MET A 274 -22.89 -5.42 -4.61
N ASN A 275 -23.54 -4.30 -4.93
CA ASN A 275 -23.27 -3.00 -4.32
C ASN A 275 -23.40 -3.05 -2.79
N LEU A 276 -24.47 -3.66 -2.29
CA LEU A 276 -24.72 -3.83 -0.87
C LEU A 276 -23.62 -4.66 -0.21
N LEU A 277 -23.25 -5.79 -0.81
CA LEU A 277 -22.14 -6.64 -0.34
C LEU A 277 -20.82 -5.87 -0.31
N LEU A 278 -20.55 -5.07 -1.32
CA LEU A 278 -19.33 -4.30 -1.46
C LEU A 278 -19.25 -3.15 -0.46
N PHE A 279 -20.39 -2.52 -0.15
CA PHE A 279 -20.49 -1.52 0.92
C PHE A 279 -20.26 -2.15 2.29
N PHE A 280 -20.90 -3.28 2.60
CA PHE A 280 -20.64 -4.01 3.84
C PHE A 280 -19.18 -4.47 3.91
N TYR A 281 -18.61 -4.88 2.79
CA TYR A 281 -17.20 -5.23 2.69
C TYR A 281 -16.30 -4.02 2.90
N LEU A 282 -16.66 -2.82 2.44
CA LEU A 282 -15.92 -1.59 2.74
C LEU A 282 -15.98 -1.27 4.20
N ILE A 283 -17.17 -1.30 4.81
CA ILE A 283 -17.32 -1.03 6.24
C ILE A 283 -16.52 -2.06 7.03
N ALA A 284 -16.58 -3.33 6.65
CA ALA A 284 -15.72 -4.36 7.22
C ALA A 284 -14.24 -4.03 6.97
N CYS A 285 -13.80 -3.69 5.77
CA CYS A 285 -12.40 -3.38 5.52
C CYS A 285 -11.93 -2.11 6.24
N LEU A 286 -12.62 -0.99 6.12
CA LEU A 286 -12.27 0.25 6.82
C LEU A 286 -12.41 0.09 8.33
N VAL A 287 -13.59 -0.29 8.83
CA VAL A 287 -13.81 -0.39 10.27
C VAL A 287 -13.10 -1.60 10.83
N PHE A 288 -13.36 -2.82 10.34
CA PHE A 288 -12.76 -4.03 10.90
C PHE A 288 -11.26 -4.13 10.62
N VAL A 289 -10.71 -3.77 9.45
CA VAL A 289 -9.24 -3.82 9.28
C VAL A 289 -8.56 -2.69 10.04
N LEU A 290 -9.06 -1.46 10.07
CA LEU A 290 -8.43 -0.42 10.91
C LEU A 290 -8.57 -0.78 12.40
N PHE A 291 -9.74 -1.25 12.83
CA PHE A 291 -9.99 -1.66 14.20
C PHE A 291 -9.17 -2.89 14.59
N CYS A 292 -9.02 -3.90 13.72
CA CYS A 292 -8.11 -5.02 13.95
C CYS A 292 -6.65 -4.58 13.91
N LEU A 293 -6.25 -3.69 13.00
CA LEU A 293 -4.89 -3.14 12.98
C LEU A 293 -4.56 -2.31 14.21
N ILE A 294 -5.56 -1.75 14.90
CA ILE A 294 -5.40 -1.00 16.15
C ILE A 294 -5.50 -1.94 17.37
N ILE A 295 -6.56 -2.73 17.47
CA ILE A 295 -6.87 -3.61 18.60
C ILE A 295 -5.95 -4.81 18.66
N PHE A 296 -5.57 -5.42 17.54
CA PHE A 296 -4.74 -6.62 17.56
C PHE A 296 -3.33 -6.36 18.14
N PRO A 297 -2.62 -5.27 17.77
CA PRO A 297 -1.40 -4.87 18.49
C PRO A 297 -1.69 -4.41 19.93
N LEU A 298 -2.79 -3.70 20.20
CA LEU A 298 -3.19 -3.35 21.57
C LEU A 298 -3.44 -4.59 22.46
N ARG A 299 -3.93 -5.69 21.88
CA ARG A 299 -4.29 -6.92 22.57
C ARG A 299 -3.10 -7.88 22.67
N GLN A 300 -2.19 -7.89 21.69
CA GLN A 300 -0.88 -8.54 21.82
C GLN A 300 -0.01 -7.87 22.88
N ASN A 301 -0.25 -6.58 23.15
CA ASN A 301 0.34 -5.85 24.25
C ASN A 301 -0.15 -6.26 25.65
N LYS A 302 -0.95 -7.33 25.84
CA LYS A 302 -1.13 -7.98 27.17
C LYS A 302 0.16 -8.74 27.53
N TRP A 303 1.25 -8.05 27.84
CA TRP A 303 1.67 -7.46 29.13
C TRP A 303 2.64 -8.36 29.95
N ASP A 304 2.75 -9.67 29.71
CA ASP A 304 3.66 -10.51 30.55
C ASP A 304 4.89 -11.12 29.84
N LEU A 305 4.88 -11.27 28.51
CA LEU A 305 6.03 -11.81 27.75
C LEU A 305 7.01 -10.74 27.28
N LEU A 306 6.64 -9.47 27.42
CA LEU A 306 7.35 -8.32 26.87
C LEU A 306 8.41 -7.78 27.80
N GLU A 307 8.13 -7.77 29.10
CA GLU A 307 9.04 -7.22 30.10
C GLU A 307 10.28 -8.10 30.30
N SER A 308 10.21 -9.41 29.98
CA SER A 308 11.35 -10.32 30.11
C SER A 308 12.23 -10.44 28.86
N GLN A 309 11.77 -9.99 27.69
CA GLN A 309 12.50 -10.13 26.41
C GLN A 309 12.73 -8.80 25.66
N GLU A 310 12.43 -7.67 26.29
CA GLU A 310 12.69 -6.33 25.73
C GLU A 310 14.19 -6.13 25.39
N ASN A 311 15.09 -6.73 26.16
CA ASN A 311 16.53 -6.66 25.93
C ASN A 311 17.03 -7.51 24.74
N GLU A 312 16.27 -8.54 24.32
CA GLU A 312 16.70 -9.49 23.28
C GLU A 312 15.99 -9.25 21.94
N TYR A 313 14.74 -8.78 21.95
CA TYR A 313 13.94 -8.51 20.75
C TYR A 313 13.36 -7.09 20.65
N GLY A 314 13.82 -6.15 21.50
CA GLY A 314 13.31 -4.79 21.61
C GLY A 314 13.21 -4.03 20.29
N PHE A 315 14.10 -4.28 19.33
CA PHE A 315 14.08 -3.58 18.04
C PHE A 315 12.94 -4.06 17.11
N VAL A 316 12.60 -5.36 17.14
CA VAL A 316 11.47 -5.92 16.38
C VAL A 316 10.16 -5.38 16.95
N TYR A 317 10.12 -5.20 18.28
CA TYR A 317 9.01 -4.60 18.99
C TYR A 317 8.88 -3.08 18.76
N GLU A 318 9.98 -2.36 18.70
CA GLU A 318 9.98 -0.92 18.39
C GLU A 318 9.56 -0.62 16.96
N SER A 319 9.82 -1.54 16.02
CA SER A 319 9.34 -1.45 14.63
C SER A 319 7.80 -1.47 14.52
N TYR A 320 7.11 -2.00 15.54
CA TYR A 320 5.65 -2.12 15.61
C TYR A 320 5.02 -1.28 16.74
N LYS A 321 5.77 -0.35 17.35
CA LYS A 321 5.24 0.57 18.37
C LYS A 321 3.98 1.26 17.83
N LYS A 322 2.92 1.37 18.66
CA LYS A 322 1.56 1.92 18.39
C LYS A 322 1.45 3.07 17.37
N ARG A 323 2.48 3.89 17.21
CA ARG A 323 2.52 4.96 16.20
C ARG A 323 2.46 4.41 14.77
N SER A 324 3.09 3.29 14.44
CA SER A 324 3.15 2.77 13.06
C SER A 324 1.77 2.44 12.46
N CYS A 325 0.82 1.95 13.27
CA CYS A 325 -0.52 1.60 12.78
C CYS A 325 -1.33 2.83 12.36
N VAL A 326 -1.17 3.96 13.07
CA VAL A 326 -1.83 5.23 12.71
C VAL A 326 -1.23 5.77 11.41
N TRP A 327 0.09 5.69 11.26
CA TRP A 327 0.78 6.12 10.03
C TRP A 327 0.37 5.33 8.81
N ASP A 328 0.02 4.06 8.97
CA ASP A 328 -0.48 3.24 7.86
C ASP A 328 -1.91 3.60 7.42
N ALA A 329 -2.70 4.20 8.31
CA ALA A 329 -4.06 4.62 8.00
C ALA A 329 -4.08 5.93 7.19
N LEU A 330 -3.13 6.83 7.43
CA LEU A 330 -3.11 8.17 6.83
C LEU A 330 -3.03 8.17 5.29
N PRO A 331 -2.10 7.44 4.63
CA PRO A 331 -2.08 7.34 3.17
C PRO A 331 -3.38 6.80 2.59
N LYS A 332 -3.99 5.82 3.28
CA LYS A 332 -5.24 5.18 2.84
C LYS A 332 -6.42 6.14 2.94
N PHE A 333 -6.51 6.86 4.05
CA PHE A 333 -7.52 7.89 4.26
C PHE A 333 -7.37 9.01 3.23
N ARG A 334 -6.14 9.42 2.92
CA ARG A 334 -5.85 10.36 1.83
C ARG A 334 -6.33 9.84 0.48
N ILE A 335 -6.04 8.59 0.12
CA ILE A 335 -6.51 7.99 -1.14
C ILE A 335 -8.05 7.99 -1.17
N LEU A 336 -8.69 7.58 -0.07
CA LEU A 336 -10.15 7.53 0.04
C LEU A 336 -10.79 8.92 -0.15
N ILE A 337 -10.28 9.95 0.54
CA ILE A 337 -10.78 11.32 0.37
C ILE A 337 -10.50 11.82 -1.05
N SER A 338 -9.32 11.53 -1.60
CA SER A 338 -8.97 11.97 -2.96
C SER A 338 -9.94 11.39 -3.99
N LEU A 339 -10.23 10.09 -3.90
CA LEU A 339 -11.20 9.43 -4.77
C LEU A 339 -12.63 9.95 -4.53
N GLY A 340 -13.02 10.21 -3.29
CA GLY A 340 -14.31 10.86 -3.01
C GLY A 340 -14.42 12.25 -3.63
N LEU A 341 -13.38 13.07 -3.49
CA LEU A 341 -13.32 14.41 -4.10
C LEU A 341 -13.40 14.38 -5.63
N THR A 342 -12.80 13.38 -6.28
CA THR A 342 -12.78 13.30 -7.75
C THR A 342 -14.03 12.66 -8.34
N ASP A 343 -14.54 11.60 -7.69
CA ASP A 343 -15.53 10.71 -8.29
C ASP A 343 -16.94 10.93 -7.73
N THR A 344 -17.10 11.26 -6.44
CA THR A 344 -18.43 11.43 -5.83
C THR A 344 -18.89 12.89 -5.78
N LEU A 345 -17.96 13.82 -5.60
CA LEU A 345 -18.27 15.25 -5.52
C LEU A 345 -18.17 15.91 -6.90
N LEU A 346 -19.27 16.53 -7.33
CA LEU A 346 -19.37 17.31 -8.57
C LEU A 346 -18.73 18.70 -8.43
N LEU A 347 -17.47 18.72 -8.01
CA LEU A 347 -16.68 19.92 -7.88
C LEU A 347 -16.03 20.27 -9.23
N HIS A 348 -15.86 21.58 -9.47
CA HIS A 348 -15.07 22.05 -10.59
C HIS A 348 -13.65 21.43 -10.55
N PRO A 349 -13.04 21.04 -11.68
CA PRO A 349 -11.73 20.37 -11.71
C PRO A 349 -10.62 21.13 -10.97
N VAL A 350 -10.68 22.46 -10.97
CA VAL A 350 -9.77 23.32 -10.20
C VAL A 350 -9.88 23.03 -8.70
N TYR A 351 -11.09 22.98 -8.13
CA TYR A 351 -11.29 22.72 -6.71
C TYR A 351 -10.93 21.28 -6.34
N GLN A 352 -11.19 20.31 -7.22
CA GLN A 352 -10.73 18.93 -7.05
C GLN A 352 -9.20 18.88 -6.97
N SER A 353 -8.51 19.54 -7.91
CA SER A 353 -7.05 19.61 -7.98
C SER A 353 -6.45 20.28 -6.75
N ILE A 354 -7.03 21.41 -6.29
CA ILE A 354 -6.62 22.11 -5.07
C ILE A 354 -6.81 21.20 -3.85
N GLY A 355 -7.98 20.59 -3.69
CA GLY A 355 -8.28 19.72 -2.54
C GLY A 355 -7.31 18.55 -2.45
N VAL A 356 -7.09 17.85 -3.56
CA VAL A 356 -6.17 16.71 -3.64
C VAL A 356 -4.71 17.14 -3.41
N CYS A 357 -4.28 18.28 -3.98
CA CYS A 357 -2.94 18.84 -3.74
C CYS A 357 -2.74 19.22 -2.27
N CYS A 358 -3.70 19.91 -1.66
CA CYS A 358 -3.67 20.28 -0.24
C CYS A 358 -3.56 19.06 0.68
N LEU A 359 -4.28 17.97 0.39
CA LEU A 359 -4.17 16.72 1.14
C LEU A 359 -2.77 16.11 1.04
N THR A 360 -2.16 16.13 -0.15
CA THR A 360 -0.81 15.60 -0.37
C THR A 360 0.26 16.46 0.30
N VAL A 361 0.17 17.79 0.19
CA VAL A 361 1.08 18.72 0.87
C VAL A 361 0.96 18.62 2.39
N SER A 362 -0.26 18.50 2.92
CA SER A 362 -0.49 18.30 4.35
C SER A 362 0.14 17.00 4.85
N TYR A 363 -0.01 15.91 4.09
CA TYR A 363 0.65 14.64 4.40
C TYR A 363 2.19 14.74 4.34
N LEU A 364 2.74 15.44 3.34
CA LEU A 364 4.17 15.68 3.23
C LEU A 364 4.71 16.49 4.43
N LEU A 365 4.02 17.56 4.83
CA LEU A 365 4.36 18.33 6.02
C LEU A 365 4.35 17.44 7.26
N LEU A 366 3.31 16.61 7.39
CA LEU A 366 3.16 15.68 8.49
C LEU A 366 4.29 14.62 8.53
N LEU A 367 4.75 14.12 7.38
CA LEU A 367 5.93 13.25 7.28
C LEU A 367 7.20 13.95 7.76
N LEU A 368 7.42 15.21 7.36
CA LEU A 368 8.59 15.99 7.73
C LEU A 368 8.64 16.31 9.23
N LEU A 369 7.48 16.66 9.81
CA LEU A 369 7.35 17.02 11.22
C LEU A 369 7.42 15.80 12.13
N ALA A 370 6.66 14.75 11.81
CA ALA A 370 6.51 13.63 12.72
C ALA A 370 7.56 12.53 12.53
N ARG A 371 8.22 12.48 11.36
CA ARG A 371 9.29 11.53 11.00
C ARG A 371 8.94 10.10 11.47
N PRO A 372 7.87 9.51 10.91
CA PRO A 372 7.30 8.28 11.45
C PRO A 372 8.24 7.08 11.37
N TYR A 373 9.13 7.10 10.37
CA TYR A 373 10.19 6.13 10.24
C TYR A 373 11.32 6.54 11.19
N ARG A 374 11.74 5.64 12.09
CA ARG A 374 12.98 5.84 12.83
C ARG A 374 14.18 5.68 11.90
N CYS A 375 15.21 6.49 12.09
CA CYS A 375 16.46 6.37 11.35
C CYS A 375 17.07 4.99 11.64
N PHE A 376 17.14 4.12 10.63
CA PHE A 376 18.16 3.10 10.64
C PHE A 376 19.48 3.84 10.51
N PHE A 377 20.17 4.03 11.64
CA PHE A 377 21.47 4.70 11.64
C PHE A 377 22.46 3.79 10.90
N TRP A 378 22.72 4.09 9.64
CA TRP A 378 23.96 3.67 9.05
C TRP A 378 25.07 4.35 9.84
N LYS A 379 26.05 3.59 10.31
CA LYS A 379 27.17 4.08 11.13
C LYS A 379 27.91 5.27 10.49
N TYR A 380 27.70 5.51 9.19
CA TYR A 380 28.28 6.59 8.40
C TYR A 380 27.29 7.63 7.85
N THR A 381 25.98 7.39 7.87
CA THR A 381 24.99 8.35 7.36
C THR A 381 23.74 8.37 8.24
N SER A 382 23.45 9.52 8.85
CA SER A 382 22.25 9.76 9.66
C SER A 382 20.95 9.82 8.83
N CYS A 383 20.98 9.33 7.58
CA CYS A 383 19.91 9.49 6.61
C CYS A 383 18.90 8.34 6.68
N ASN A 384 17.62 8.68 6.87
CA ASN A 384 16.56 7.70 6.88
C ASN A 384 16.03 7.44 5.47
N ASN A 385 16.58 6.43 4.81
CA ASN A 385 16.23 6.07 3.42
C ASN A 385 14.72 5.83 3.21
N HIS A 386 14.00 5.28 4.19
CA HIS A 386 12.55 5.07 4.08
C HIS A 386 11.79 6.40 4.05
N LEU A 387 12.17 7.34 4.92
CA LEU A 387 11.58 8.67 4.96
C LEU A 387 11.88 9.45 3.68
N ILE A 388 13.13 9.37 3.18
CA ILE A 388 13.52 10.03 1.93
C ILE A 388 12.72 9.46 0.76
N LEU A 389 12.60 8.14 0.67
CA LEU A 389 11.79 7.50 -0.38
C LEU A 389 10.33 7.98 -0.31
N ASP A 390 9.70 7.98 0.87
CA ASP A 390 8.32 8.44 1.04
C ASP A 390 8.19 9.93 0.67
N ILE A 391 9.12 10.78 1.09
CA ILE A 391 9.16 12.21 0.71
C ILE A 391 9.27 12.37 -0.81
N LEU A 392 10.20 11.68 -1.47
CA LEU A 392 10.39 11.75 -2.92
C LEU A 392 9.14 11.28 -3.68
N CYS A 393 8.52 10.17 -3.23
CA CYS A 393 7.24 9.71 -3.76
C CYS A 393 6.19 10.82 -3.68
N ASN A 394 6.02 11.45 -2.51
CA ASN A 394 5.01 12.49 -2.32
C ASN A 394 5.33 13.78 -3.10
N ILE A 395 6.61 14.14 -3.27
CA ILE A 395 7.01 15.25 -4.14
C ILE A 395 6.59 14.98 -5.59
N GLY A 396 6.82 13.75 -6.08
CA GLY A 396 6.37 13.34 -7.41
C GLY A 396 4.86 13.45 -7.58
N ILE A 397 4.09 13.05 -6.54
CA ILE A 397 2.63 13.19 -6.54
C ILE A 397 2.17 14.66 -6.49
N VAL A 398 2.79 15.50 -5.66
CA VAL A 398 2.50 16.94 -5.62
C VAL A 398 2.76 17.59 -6.97
N LEU A 399 3.88 17.25 -7.62
CA LEU A 399 4.22 17.79 -8.93
C LEU A 399 3.18 17.37 -9.99
N LEU A 400 2.76 16.11 -9.99
CA LEU A 400 1.70 15.62 -10.86
C LEU A 400 0.39 16.38 -10.63
N GLN A 401 -0.06 16.50 -9.37
CA GLN A 401 -1.31 17.18 -9.00
C GLN A 401 -1.27 18.68 -9.30
N THR A 402 -0.12 19.32 -9.12
CA THR A 402 0.11 20.71 -9.52
C THR A 402 0.03 20.85 -11.04
N GLY A 403 0.53 19.85 -11.78
CA GLY A 403 0.33 19.75 -13.23
C GLY A 403 -1.16 19.76 -13.59
N GLY A 404 -1.98 18.92 -12.96
CA GLY A 404 -3.44 18.92 -13.16
C GLY A 404 -4.08 20.28 -12.90
N LEU A 405 -3.68 20.95 -11.82
CA LEU A 405 -4.12 22.32 -11.50
C LEU A 405 -3.73 23.32 -12.60
N LEU A 406 -2.46 23.34 -13.01
CA LEU A 406 -1.97 24.24 -14.06
C LEU A 406 -2.69 23.99 -15.39
N THR A 407 -2.95 22.74 -15.74
CA THR A 407 -3.76 22.40 -16.92
C THR A 407 -5.17 22.96 -16.78
N SER A 408 -5.82 22.81 -15.63
CA SER A 408 -7.18 23.35 -15.41
C SER A 408 -7.25 24.88 -15.52
N LEU A 409 -6.13 25.58 -15.31
CA LEU A 409 -6.00 27.03 -15.44
C LEU A 409 -5.50 27.47 -16.83
N ASN A 410 -5.24 26.55 -17.75
CA ASN A 410 -4.58 26.81 -19.04
C ASN A 410 -3.19 27.47 -18.91
N LEU A 411 -2.47 27.17 -17.82
CA LEU A 411 -1.12 27.66 -17.52
C LEU A 411 -0.05 26.57 -17.63
N TYR A 412 -0.40 25.40 -18.19
CA TYR A 412 0.48 24.24 -18.24
C TYR A 412 1.55 24.40 -19.33
N PRO A 413 2.84 24.48 -18.97
CA PRO A 413 3.90 24.54 -19.97
C PRO A 413 4.29 23.12 -20.44
N SER A 414 4.57 22.96 -21.74
CA SER A 414 4.88 21.66 -22.34
C SER A 414 6.11 20.96 -21.75
N TYR A 415 7.09 21.72 -21.23
CA TYR A 415 8.27 21.12 -20.60
C TYR A 415 7.96 20.41 -19.27
N LEU A 416 6.82 20.72 -18.63
CA LEU A 416 6.44 20.13 -17.34
C LEU A 416 6.15 18.63 -17.46
N ASP A 417 5.73 18.15 -18.65
CA ASP A 417 5.58 16.73 -18.97
C ASP A 417 6.87 15.95 -18.65
N TYR A 418 7.99 16.44 -19.19
CA TYR A 418 9.28 15.79 -19.05
C TYR A 418 9.78 15.83 -17.60
N ILE A 419 9.50 16.91 -16.87
CA ILE A 419 9.87 17.03 -15.46
C ILE A 419 9.09 16.00 -14.63
N ILE A 420 7.76 15.92 -14.80
CA ILE A 420 6.91 14.97 -14.10
C ILE A 420 7.37 13.53 -14.36
N ILE A 421 7.56 13.17 -15.64
CA ILE A 421 8.00 11.82 -16.03
C ILE A 421 9.37 11.52 -15.44
N SER A 422 10.32 12.46 -15.51
CA SER A 422 11.67 12.30 -14.97
C SER A 422 11.66 12.06 -13.46
N VAL A 423 10.86 12.81 -12.70
CA VAL A 423 10.73 12.63 -11.25
C VAL A 423 10.16 11.25 -10.92
N ILE A 424 9.13 10.79 -11.63
CA ILE A 424 8.57 9.44 -11.43
C ILE A 424 9.63 8.36 -11.72
N CYS A 425 10.39 8.49 -12.82
CA CYS A 425 11.48 7.59 -13.14
C CYS A 425 12.56 7.57 -12.06
N ILE A 426 12.97 8.74 -11.53
CA ILE A 426 13.94 8.86 -10.45
C ILE A 426 13.45 8.14 -9.19
N VAL A 427 12.17 8.31 -8.82
CA VAL A 427 11.57 7.62 -7.67
C VAL A 427 11.62 6.09 -7.85
N ILE A 428 11.24 5.59 -9.04
CA ILE A 428 11.28 4.15 -9.35
C ILE A 428 12.71 3.61 -9.29
N ILE A 429 13.68 4.30 -9.90
CA ILE A 429 15.09 3.90 -9.89
C ILE A 429 15.65 3.90 -8.47
N TYR A 430 15.38 4.95 -7.69
CA TYR A 430 15.79 5.05 -6.30
C TYR A 430 15.20 3.91 -5.46
N TRP A 431 13.92 3.59 -5.66
CA TRP A 431 13.30 2.42 -5.02
C TRP A 431 14.00 1.11 -5.38
N VAL A 432 14.29 0.85 -6.67
CA VAL A 432 15.02 -0.36 -7.10
C VAL A 432 16.38 -0.45 -6.42
N ILE A 433 17.13 0.66 -6.36
CA ILE A 433 18.43 0.72 -5.67
C ILE A 433 18.26 0.38 -4.18
N LEU A 434 17.28 0.98 -3.51
CA LEU A 434 17.00 0.70 -2.10
C LEU A 434 16.58 -0.74 -1.86
N MET A 435 15.86 -1.35 -2.80
CA MET A 435 15.49 -2.76 -2.74
C MET A 435 16.74 -3.63 -2.83
N LEU A 436 17.64 -3.40 -3.79
CA LEU A 436 18.90 -4.14 -3.89
C LEU A 436 19.80 -3.95 -2.66
N ALA A 437 19.76 -2.77 -2.05
CA ALA A 437 20.61 -2.42 -0.90
C ALA A 437 20.20 -3.06 0.45
N VAL A 438 19.00 -3.62 0.58
CA VAL A 438 18.52 -4.25 1.84
C VAL A 438 19.45 -5.35 2.34
N ARG A 439 20.15 -6.07 1.44
CA ARG A 439 21.11 -7.11 1.84
C ARG A 439 22.24 -6.54 2.70
N PHE A 440 22.73 -5.34 2.36
CA PHE A 440 23.78 -4.66 3.10
C PHE A 440 23.27 -4.11 4.44
N GLU A 441 22.01 -3.66 4.49
CA GLU A 441 21.35 -3.25 5.74
C GLU A 441 21.37 -4.40 6.76
N LYS A 442 21.03 -5.62 6.32
CA LYS A 442 21.05 -6.82 7.19
C LYS A 442 22.44 -7.16 7.73
N GLN A 443 23.47 -7.08 6.89
CA GLN A 443 24.85 -7.37 7.31
C GLN A 443 25.36 -6.35 8.31
N SER A 444 25.06 -5.06 8.09
CA SER A 444 25.45 -3.99 9.00
C SER A 444 24.85 -4.16 10.40
N PHE A 445 23.63 -4.68 10.49
CA PHE A 445 22.94 -4.95 11.75
C PHE A 445 23.66 -6.04 12.58
N LEU A 446 24.00 -7.16 11.94
CA LEU A 446 24.72 -8.26 12.61
C LEU A 446 26.09 -7.82 13.14
N LEU A 447 26.80 -6.95 12.41
CA LEU A 447 28.08 -6.39 12.85
C LEU A 447 27.95 -5.51 14.09
N VAL A 448 26.91 -4.67 14.15
CA VAL A 448 26.64 -3.82 15.33
C VAL A 448 26.31 -4.67 16.54
N GLU A 449 25.46 -5.69 16.38
CA GLU A 449 25.07 -6.61 17.45
C GLU A 449 26.27 -7.39 18.02
N ILE A 450 27.14 -7.94 17.14
CA ILE A 450 28.38 -8.60 17.56
C ILE A 450 29.28 -7.63 18.31
N SER A 451 29.40 -6.38 17.86
CA SER A 451 30.22 -5.38 18.53
C SER A 451 29.68 -4.99 19.91
N ALA A 452 28.36 -4.85 20.06
CA ALA A 452 27.71 -4.54 21.34
C ALA A 452 27.88 -5.69 22.34
N ASN A 453 27.68 -6.94 21.89
CA ASN A 453 27.87 -8.13 22.71
C ASN A 453 29.34 -8.29 23.16
N ARG A 454 30.31 -7.91 22.31
CA ARG A 454 31.73 -7.94 22.68
C ARG A 454 32.08 -6.93 23.76
N VAL A 455 31.51 -5.72 23.71
CA VAL A 455 31.70 -4.68 24.74
C VAL A 455 31.09 -5.13 26.07
N ASN A 456 29.89 -5.70 26.05
CA ASN A 456 29.25 -6.23 27.26
C ASN A 456 30.04 -7.40 27.86
N ALA A 457 30.54 -8.33 27.03
CA ALA A 457 31.36 -9.44 27.49
C ALA A 457 32.69 -8.98 28.12
N SER A 458 33.31 -7.94 27.56
CA SER A 458 34.56 -7.38 28.11
C SER A 458 34.35 -6.56 29.39
N GLN A 459 33.17 -5.96 29.60
CA GLN A 459 32.83 -5.34 30.88
C GLN A 459 32.56 -6.36 32.01
N VAL A 460 31.97 -7.51 31.67
CA VAL A 460 31.70 -8.59 32.64
C VAL A 460 32.99 -9.28 33.08
N SER A 461 33.99 -9.44 32.20
CA SER A 461 35.28 -10.03 32.59
C SER A 461 36.10 -9.14 33.53
N VAL A 462 36.00 -7.81 33.40
CA VAL A 462 36.74 -6.85 34.27
C VAL A 462 36.13 -6.75 35.67
N THR A 463 34.82 -7.01 35.81
CA THR A 463 34.16 -7.02 37.13
C THR A 463 34.34 -8.33 37.89
N SER A 464 34.64 -9.45 37.22
CA SER A 464 34.90 -10.73 37.91
C SER A 464 36.33 -10.87 38.49
N GLU A 465 37.31 -10.10 38.01
CA GLU A 465 38.70 -10.19 38.52
C GLU A 465 39.01 -9.26 39.71
N SER A 466 38.08 -8.37 40.11
CA SER A 466 38.31 -7.41 41.21
C SER A 466 37.68 -7.81 42.56
N VAL A 467 37.07 -9.00 42.69
CA VAL A 467 36.41 -9.45 43.95
C VAL A 467 37.16 -10.58 44.67
N THR A 468 38.36 -10.96 44.21
CA THR A 468 39.21 -11.92 44.94
C THR A 468 40.60 -11.35 45.20
N ASN A 469 40.70 -10.40 46.14
CA ASN A 469 41.88 -10.27 47.01
C ASN A 469 41.67 -9.18 48.08
N THR A 470 41.11 -9.58 49.21
CA THR A 470 41.44 -9.00 50.52
C THR A 470 41.15 -10.08 51.55
N ASN A 471 42.14 -10.95 51.81
CA ASN A 471 42.43 -11.57 53.12
C ASN A 471 43.45 -12.72 52.99
N TYR A 472 44.73 -12.40 52.87
CA TYR A 472 45.88 -13.21 53.32
C TYR A 472 47.05 -12.23 53.56
N ARG A 473 47.24 -11.71 54.79
CA ARG A 473 47.97 -12.25 55.96
C ARG A 473 49.49 -12.05 55.87
N GLN A 474 50.02 -11.04 56.57
CA GLN A 474 51.43 -10.97 56.95
C GLN A 474 51.65 -11.80 58.22
N VAL A 475 52.29 -12.96 58.07
CA VAL A 475 53.01 -13.64 59.15
C VAL A 475 54.38 -14.00 58.61
N SER A 476 55.39 -13.46 59.26
CA SER A 476 56.81 -13.72 59.12
C SER A 476 57.16 -15.13 59.59
N SER A 477 57.92 -15.88 58.79
CA SER A 477 58.93 -16.82 59.32
C SER A 477 59.85 -17.30 58.21
N SER A 478 61.13 -17.08 58.44
CA SER A 478 62.28 -17.70 57.80
C SER A 478 62.31 -19.22 58.02
N SER A 479 62.64 -19.99 57.00
CA SER A 479 63.66 -21.04 57.06
C SER A 479 63.82 -21.71 55.69
N THR A 480 65.08 -21.84 55.29
CA THR A 480 65.64 -22.78 54.32
C THR A 480 65.02 -24.16 54.38
N ASP A 481 64.74 -24.77 53.22
CA ASP A 481 65.37 -26.04 52.84
C ASP A 481 65.07 -26.44 51.38
N THR A 482 65.99 -27.24 50.88
CA THR A 482 66.16 -27.82 49.54
C THR A 482 65.04 -28.75 49.08
N LEU A 483 65.00 -28.96 47.75
CA LEU A 483 64.91 -30.26 47.05
C LEU A 483 63.70 -30.47 46.11
N GLU A 484 64.08 -30.90 44.90
CA GLU A 484 63.45 -31.90 44.03
C GLU A 484 62.22 -31.59 43.13
N LEU A 485 62.58 -31.51 41.85
CA LEU A 485 61.93 -31.99 40.65
C LEU A 485 60.93 -33.16 40.85
N HIS A 486 59.66 -32.94 40.49
CA HIS A 486 58.83 -34.01 39.93
C HIS A 486 57.80 -33.47 38.92
N GLN A 487 58.09 -33.70 37.63
CA GLN A 487 57.10 -33.69 36.57
C GLN A 487 56.11 -34.83 36.78
N THR A 488 54.83 -34.51 36.91
CA THR A 488 53.75 -35.46 36.61
C THR A 488 52.67 -34.81 35.77
N THR A 489 52.54 -35.32 34.55
CA THR A 489 51.41 -35.18 33.63
C THR A 489 50.11 -35.61 34.32
N ALA A 490 49.14 -34.71 34.41
CA ALA A 490 47.76 -35.03 34.77
C ALA A 490 46.80 -34.61 33.65
N LYS A 491 46.29 -35.62 32.92
CA LYS A 491 45.10 -35.53 32.06
C LYS A 491 43.90 -35.11 32.93
N ARG A 492 43.42 -33.88 32.77
CA ARG A 492 42.18 -33.41 33.41
C ARG A 492 40.99 -33.64 32.47
N LYS A 493 40.26 -34.73 32.70
CA LYS A 493 38.87 -34.90 32.24
C LYS A 493 38.02 -33.90 33.02
N VAL A 494 37.64 -32.80 32.36
CA VAL A 494 36.64 -31.86 32.92
C VAL A 494 35.26 -32.45 32.66
N SER A 495 34.74 -33.14 33.67
CA SER A 495 33.32 -33.49 33.79
C SER A 495 32.60 -32.31 34.46
N THR A 496 32.04 -31.41 33.68
CA THR A 496 31.13 -30.37 34.16
C THR A 496 29.77 -30.98 34.48
N ARG A 497 29.62 -31.51 35.69
CA ARG A 497 28.31 -31.68 36.34
C ARG A 497 27.83 -30.29 36.77
N LEU A 498 26.99 -29.67 35.94
CA LEU A 498 26.17 -28.53 36.36
C LEU A 498 25.11 -29.03 37.34
N LYS A 499 25.34 -28.76 38.64
CA LYS A 499 24.30 -28.86 39.67
C LYS A 499 23.26 -27.77 39.39
N SER A 500 22.05 -28.24 39.08
CA SER A 500 20.81 -27.46 39.14
C SER A 500 20.65 -26.91 40.56
N ASN A 501 20.86 -25.59 40.72
CA ASN A 501 20.44 -24.89 41.92
C ASN A 501 18.94 -24.63 41.82
N LYS A 502 18.21 -25.33 42.70
CA LYS A 502 16.79 -25.14 42.99
C LYS A 502 16.64 -23.77 43.66
N VAL A 503 16.23 -22.76 42.88
CA VAL A 503 15.87 -21.44 43.43
C VAL A 503 14.55 -21.58 44.18
N ALA A 504 14.56 -21.17 45.44
CA ALA A 504 13.42 -21.19 46.33
C ALA A 504 12.33 -20.20 45.87
N ASN A 505 11.09 -20.67 45.92
CA ASN A 505 9.88 -19.85 45.80
C ASN A 505 9.89 -18.75 46.86
N ILE A 506 9.85 -17.50 46.44
CA ILE A 506 9.40 -16.38 47.26
C ILE A 506 7.94 -16.13 46.87
N THR A 507 7.04 -16.52 47.75
CA THR A 507 5.65 -16.09 47.81
C THR A 507 5.62 -14.58 48.03
N ARG A 508 5.08 -13.82 47.08
CA ARG A 508 4.71 -12.41 47.29
C ARG A 508 3.21 -12.35 47.55
N GLU A 509 2.88 -11.84 48.73
CA GLU A 509 1.53 -11.50 49.16
C GLU A 509 0.90 -10.48 48.19
N SER A 510 -0.38 -10.72 47.93
CA SER A 510 -1.30 -9.83 47.26
C SER A 510 -1.68 -8.68 48.20
N GLU A 511 -1.25 -7.47 47.89
CA GLU A 511 -1.93 -6.27 48.39
C GLU A 511 -2.92 -5.79 47.34
N SER A 512 -4.20 -5.85 47.72
CA SER A 512 -5.32 -5.21 47.08
C SER A 512 -5.20 -3.69 47.21
N PHE A 513 -5.30 -2.96 46.09
CA PHE A 513 -5.64 -1.55 46.10
C PHE A 513 -6.90 -1.34 45.26
N ASP A 514 -7.95 -0.90 45.93
CA ASP A 514 -9.18 -0.36 45.35
C ASP A 514 -8.88 0.98 44.67
N PHE A 515 -9.36 1.14 43.42
CA PHE A 515 -10.03 2.33 42.90
C PHE A 515 -10.74 2.03 41.57
#